data_AF-A0A926HNM4-F1
#
_entry.id   AF-A0A926HNM4-F1
#
_cell.length_a   1.000
_cell.length_b   1.000
_cell.length_c   1.000
_cell.angle_alpha   90.00
_cell.angle_beta   90.00
_cell.angle_gamma   90.00
#
_symmetry.space_group_name_H-M   'P 1'
#
loop_
_entity.id
_entity.type
_entity.pdbx_description
1 polymer ?
#
loop_
_entity_poly.entity_id
_entity_poly.type
_entity_poly.pdbx_seq_one_letter_code
_entity_poly.pdbx_strand_id
1 'polypeptide(L)'
;MIDSDRIFQRANIQELRSCGSTHYLCRCGNWEESKYTYVCGKCHTHKEECTPHTIKAAYLRETALAAIQKVCAAARTDREAFIAHLTAKQSGQAKQELAAKRKELEEAKKRLAEVDNLIAVTFEKLATGILTDEQFRQLNGRYLEEQETLKGRSAELEAGLAKEQDELNNIGKFLAIVDRHIEVTELTPDILREFVHHITVHERDGAYKKKFYSQQVDICFNHIGTIQ
;
A
#
# COMPACT_ATOMS: atom_id res chain seq x y z
N MET A 1 31.67 -12.30 -10.67
CA MET A 1 30.37 -12.96 -10.93
C MET A 1 29.54 -12.84 -9.68
N ILE A 2 28.56 -11.94 -9.68
CA ILE A 2 27.64 -11.78 -8.54
C ILE A 2 26.74 -13.02 -8.56
N ASP A 3 26.71 -13.75 -7.46
CA ASP A 3 25.87 -14.93 -7.20
C ASP A 3 24.40 -14.59 -7.48
N SER A 4 23.96 -14.80 -8.72
CA SER A 4 22.64 -14.50 -9.28
C SER A 4 21.52 -15.09 -8.40
N ASP A 5 21.84 -16.19 -7.72
CA ASP A 5 20.95 -17.04 -6.93
C ASP A 5 20.45 -16.43 -5.64
N ARG A 6 21.09 -15.34 -5.20
CA ARG A 6 20.71 -14.64 -3.99
C ARG A 6 19.86 -13.41 -4.25
N ILE A 7 19.46 -13.10 -5.49
CA ILE A 7 18.66 -11.90 -5.79
C ILE A 7 17.39 -11.85 -4.92
N PHE A 8 16.54 -12.88 -4.96
CA PHE A 8 15.30 -12.90 -4.16
C PHE A 8 15.51 -13.18 -2.67
N GLN A 9 16.55 -13.94 -2.29
CA GLN A 9 16.86 -14.22 -0.88
C GLN A 9 17.49 -13.02 -0.16
N ARG A 10 18.36 -12.24 -0.83
CA ARG A 10 18.96 -11.00 -0.31
C ARG A 10 18.08 -9.78 -0.52
N ALA A 11 17.13 -9.81 -1.46
CA ALA A 11 16.15 -8.75 -1.61
C ALA A 11 15.07 -8.76 -0.52
N ASN A 12 15.08 -9.76 0.37
CA ASN A 12 14.09 -9.86 1.45
C ASN A 12 12.66 -9.79 0.87
N ILE A 13 12.42 -10.45 -0.28
CA ILE A 13 11.06 -10.65 -0.79
C ILE A 13 10.38 -11.59 0.21
N GLN A 14 9.74 -11.00 1.20
CA GLN A 14 9.26 -11.71 2.38
C GLN A 14 8.16 -12.71 2.00
N GLU A 15 7.52 -12.56 0.85
CA GLU A 15 6.24 -13.18 0.63
C GLU A 15 6.07 -13.58 -0.83
N LEU A 16 6.78 -14.64 -1.24
CA LEU A 16 6.25 -15.52 -2.28
C LEU A 16 5.02 -16.22 -1.71
N ARG A 17 3.89 -15.50 -1.66
CA ARG A 17 2.65 -15.98 -1.07
C ARG A 17 1.94 -16.87 -2.06
N SER A 18 1.82 -18.13 -1.66
CA SER A 18 0.72 -18.99 -2.05
C SER A 18 0.20 -19.58 -0.73
N CYS A 19 -1.10 -19.82 -0.60
CA CYS A 19 -1.70 -20.53 0.54
C CYS A 19 -1.32 -20.03 1.97
N GLY A 20 -0.81 -18.78 2.10
CA GLY A 20 -0.40 -18.19 3.37
C GLY A 20 1.00 -18.55 3.87
N SER A 21 1.89 -19.10 3.04
CA SER A 21 3.27 -19.43 3.47
C SER A 21 4.34 -19.01 2.46
N THR A 22 5.55 -18.74 2.95
CA THR A 22 6.72 -18.36 2.16
C THR A 22 7.27 -19.55 1.37
N HIS A 23 7.73 -19.32 0.14
CA HIS A 23 8.48 -20.32 -0.62
C HIS A 23 9.97 -20.30 -0.26
N TYR A 24 10.60 -21.46 -0.33
CA TYR A 24 12.05 -21.62 -0.18
C TYR A 24 12.68 -22.11 -1.49
N LEU A 25 13.96 -21.78 -1.69
CA LEU A 25 14.71 -22.17 -2.87
C LEU A 25 15.19 -23.63 -2.75
N CYS A 26 14.71 -24.55 -3.60
CA CYS A 26 15.30 -25.88 -3.77
C CYS A 26 16.35 -25.86 -4.89
N ARG A 27 17.53 -26.39 -4.57
CA ARG A 27 18.67 -26.58 -5.49
C ARG A 27 18.83 -28.05 -5.87
N CYS A 28 17.72 -28.70 -6.20
CA CYS A 28 17.64 -30.16 -6.18
C CYS A 28 18.70 -30.81 -7.10
N GLY A 29 19.71 -31.47 -6.51
CA GLY A 29 20.64 -32.42 -7.13
C GLY A 29 21.83 -31.89 -7.94
N ASN A 30 21.75 -30.70 -8.55
CA ASN A 30 22.83 -30.10 -9.37
C ASN A 30 22.98 -28.60 -9.10
N TRP A 31 24.21 -28.09 -9.21
CA TRP A 31 24.56 -26.66 -9.09
C TRP A 31 24.24 -25.84 -10.35
N GLU A 32 23.29 -26.30 -11.16
CA GLU A 32 22.90 -25.64 -12.40
C GLU A 32 21.74 -24.68 -12.10
N GLU A 33 21.99 -23.36 -12.14
CA GLU A 33 21.00 -22.32 -11.78
C GLU A 33 19.69 -22.45 -12.56
N SER A 34 19.76 -22.91 -13.82
CA SER A 34 18.61 -23.13 -14.70
C SER A 34 17.57 -24.11 -14.11
N LYS A 35 18.00 -24.98 -13.19
CA LYS A 35 17.15 -26.01 -12.57
C LYS A 35 16.53 -25.57 -11.25
N TYR A 36 16.97 -24.44 -10.69
CA TYR A 36 16.52 -23.97 -9.38
C TYR A 36 15.02 -23.69 -9.37
N THR A 37 14.39 -24.06 -8.27
CA THR A 37 12.93 -24.05 -8.15
C THR A 37 12.53 -23.54 -6.78
N TYR A 38 11.65 -22.56 -6.72
CA TYR A 38 11.00 -22.16 -5.47
C TYR A 38 9.85 -23.12 -5.17
N VAL A 39 9.85 -23.66 -3.96
CA VAL A 39 8.87 -24.64 -3.46
C VAL A 39 8.17 -24.04 -2.27
N CYS A 40 6.85 -24.18 -2.19
CA CYS A 40 6.10 -23.64 -1.06
C CYS A 40 6.36 -24.44 0.22
N GLY A 41 6.63 -23.72 1.33
CA GLY A 41 6.82 -24.32 2.65
C GLY A 41 5.59 -25.07 3.18
N LYS A 42 4.37 -24.60 2.86
CA LYS A 42 3.14 -25.23 3.35
C LYS A 42 2.91 -26.60 2.73
N CYS A 43 3.06 -26.74 1.41
CA CYS A 43 2.91 -28.04 0.74
C CYS A 43 3.95 -29.07 1.21
N HIS A 44 5.16 -28.62 1.55
CA HIS A 44 6.20 -29.52 2.07
C HIS A 44 5.81 -30.14 3.43
N THR A 45 5.03 -29.42 4.24
CA THR A 45 4.73 -29.79 5.65
C THR A 45 3.30 -30.31 5.83
N HIS A 46 2.32 -29.78 5.08
CA HIS A 46 0.89 -30.07 5.19
C HIS A 46 0.27 -30.29 3.80
N LYS A 47 0.49 -31.49 3.24
CA LYS A 47 0.08 -31.86 1.86
C LYS A 47 -1.43 -31.86 1.61
N GLU A 48 -2.26 -31.91 2.65
CA GLU A 48 -3.72 -31.93 2.52
C GLU A 48 -4.34 -30.53 2.43
N GLU A 49 -3.65 -29.49 2.90
CA GLU A 49 -4.14 -28.11 2.91
C GLU A 49 -3.63 -27.27 1.72
N CYS A 50 -2.74 -27.84 0.90
CA CYS A 50 -2.02 -27.10 -0.11
C CYS A 50 -1.55 -28.02 -1.25
N THR A 51 -1.90 -27.67 -2.49
CA THR A 51 -1.41 -28.41 -3.66
C THR A 51 0.08 -28.12 -3.89
N PRO A 52 0.86 -29.07 -4.46
CA PRO A 52 2.26 -28.80 -4.78
C PRO A 52 2.37 -27.78 -5.91
N HIS A 53 2.48 -26.51 -5.55
CA HIS A 53 2.93 -25.41 -6.41
C HIS A 53 4.42 -25.15 -6.22
N THR A 54 5.08 -24.99 -7.36
CA THR A 54 6.49 -24.70 -7.49
C THR A 54 6.66 -23.76 -8.67
N ILE A 55 7.62 -22.85 -8.60
CA ILE A 55 7.93 -21.95 -9.72
C ILE A 55 9.43 -21.99 -10.01
N LYS A 56 9.80 -22.03 -11.30
CA LYS A 56 11.21 -22.00 -11.71
C LYS A 56 11.80 -20.64 -11.38
N ALA A 57 13.01 -20.63 -10.82
CA ALA A 57 13.69 -19.38 -10.44
C ALA A 57 13.96 -18.50 -11.67
N ALA A 58 14.35 -19.09 -12.80
CA ALA A 58 14.54 -18.37 -14.06
C ALA A 58 13.24 -17.68 -14.53
N TYR A 59 12.13 -18.41 -14.57
CA TYR A 59 10.82 -17.87 -14.94
C TYR A 59 10.38 -16.72 -14.03
N LEU A 60 10.60 -16.84 -12.71
CA LEU A 60 10.31 -15.78 -11.76
C LEU A 60 11.16 -14.52 -12.00
N ARG A 61 12.47 -14.69 -12.30
CA ARG A 61 13.36 -13.57 -12.65
C ARG A 61 12.90 -12.86 -13.92
N GLU A 62 12.62 -13.63 -14.98
CA GLU A 62 12.15 -13.11 -16.26
C GLU A 62 10.83 -12.35 -16.11
N THR A 63 9.89 -12.92 -15.36
CA THR A 63 8.59 -12.28 -15.09
C THR A 63 8.75 -10.99 -14.31
N ALA A 64 9.60 -10.98 -13.27
CA ALA A 64 9.90 -9.78 -12.48
C ALA A 64 10.54 -8.67 -13.33
N LEU A 65 11.54 -9.03 -14.12
CA LEU A 65 12.23 -8.10 -15.01
C LEU A 65 11.27 -7.50 -16.05
N ALA A 66 10.48 -8.34 -16.72
CA ALA A 66 9.52 -7.90 -17.73
C ALA A 66 8.46 -6.95 -17.14
N ALA A 67 7.98 -7.22 -15.94
CA ALA A 67 7.01 -6.34 -15.27
C ALA A 67 7.63 -4.99 -14.89
N ILE A 68 8.85 -4.98 -14.34
CA ILE A 68 9.57 -3.72 -14.03
C ILE A 68 9.77 -2.91 -15.31
N GLN A 69 10.26 -3.55 -16.38
CA GLN A 69 10.46 -2.90 -17.68
C GLN A 69 9.15 -2.33 -18.24
N LYS A 70 8.05 -3.09 -18.18
CA LYS A 70 6.73 -2.65 -18.63
C LYS A 70 6.26 -1.41 -17.87
N VAL A 71 6.38 -1.41 -16.54
CA VAL A 71 5.94 -0.28 -15.71
C VAL A 71 6.83 0.95 -15.91
N CYS A 72 8.14 0.76 -16.02
CA CYS A 72 9.06 1.86 -16.35
C CYS A 72 8.77 2.44 -17.73
N ALA A 73 8.50 1.60 -18.73
CA ALA A 73 8.14 2.04 -20.07
C ALA A 73 6.83 2.82 -20.09
N ALA A 74 5.80 2.35 -19.37
CA ALA A 74 4.52 3.05 -19.26
C ALA A 74 4.68 4.44 -18.62
N ALA A 75 5.39 4.51 -17.49
CA ALA A 75 5.63 5.76 -16.76
C ALA A 75 6.51 6.78 -17.51
N ARG A 76 7.29 6.32 -18.50
CA ARG A 76 8.12 7.18 -19.37
C ARG A 76 7.42 7.60 -20.66
N THR A 77 6.65 6.70 -21.26
CA THR A 77 5.96 6.96 -22.53
C THR A 77 4.86 8.01 -22.35
N ASP A 78 4.07 7.85 -21.30
CA ASP A 78 3.02 8.81 -20.95
C ASP A 78 2.87 8.86 -19.42
N ARG A 79 3.60 9.79 -18.82
CA ARG A 79 3.63 9.98 -17.37
C ARG A 79 2.27 10.41 -16.83
N GLU A 80 1.55 11.25 -17.56
CA GLU A 80 0.24 11.74 -17.13
C GLU A 80 -0.79 10.62 -17.15
N ALA A 81 -0.84 9.83 -18.24
CA ALA A 81 -1.74 8.67 -18.31
C ALA A 81 -1.39 7.60 -17.26
N PHE A 82 -0.11 7.40 -16.96
CA PHE A 82 0.32 6.47 -15.92
C PHE A 82 -0.15 6.91 -14.52
N ILE A 83 0.05 8.18 -14.16
CA ILE A 83 -0.45 8.75 -12.90
C ILE A 83 -1.98 8.67 -12.87
N ALA A 84 -2.66 9.01 -13.97
CA ALA A 84 -4.10 8.92 -14.08
C ALA A 84 -4.60 7.48 -13.88
N HIS A 85 -3.89 6.48 -14.42
CA HIS A 85 -4.24 5.07 -14.22
C HIS A 85 -4.08 4.63 -12.75
N LEU A 86 -2.98 5.00 -12.09
CA LEU A 86 -2.77 4.69 -10.67
C LEU A 86 -3.79 5.39 -9.76
N THR A 87 -4.20 6.59 -10.15
CA THR A 87 -5.23 7.36 -9.42
C THR A 87 -6.65 7.08 -9.92
N ALA A 88 -6.85 6.25 -10.95
CA ALA A 88 -8.17 5.99 -11.54
C ALA A 88 -9.12 5.28 -10.56
N LYS A 89 -8.59 4.58 -9.56
CA LYS A 89 -9.38 4.06 -8.43
C LYS A 89 -10.08 5.18 -7.65
N GLN A 90 -9.54 6.40 -7.66
CA GLN A 90 -10.23 7.59 -7.17
C GLN A 90 -11.23 8.05 -8.24
N SER A 91 -12.39 7.39 -8.28
CA SER A 91 -13.50 7.75 -9.15
C SER A 91 -13.95 9.20 -8.91
N GLY A 92 -14.80 9.73 -9.80
CA GLY A 92 -15.43 11.05 -9.59
C GLY A 92 -16.13 11.14 -8.23
N GLN A 93 -16.68 10.03 -7.73
CA GLN A 93 -17.30 9.96 -6.40
C GLN A 93 -16.26 10.12 -5.28
N ALA A 94 -15.09 9.48 -5.40
CA ALA A 94 -14.00 9.65 -4.41
C ALA A 94 -13.50 11.10 -4.35
N LYS A 95 -13.37 11.78 -5.51
CA LYS A 95 -13.01 13.21 -5.55
C LYS A 95 -14.08 14.10 -4.90
N GLN A 96 -15.35 13.78 -5.09
CA GLN A 96 -16.45 14.50 -4.43
C GLN A 96 -16.45 14.25 -2.92
N GLU A 97 -16.22 13.00 -2.49
CA GLU A 97 -16.11 12.64 -1.08
C GLU A 97 -14.94 13.36 -0.40
N LEU A 98 -13.80 13.44 -1.07
CA LEU A 98 -12.65 14.23 -0.65
C LEU A 98 -12.98 15.70 -0.44
N ALA A 99 -13.64 16.31 -1.42
CA ALA A 99 -14.06 17.71 -1.33
C ALA A 99 -15.06 17.91 -0.18
N ALA A 100 -15.97 16.96 0.02
CA ALA A 100 -16.91 16.97 1.14
C ALA A 100 -16.19 16.86 2.49
N LYS A 101 -15.23 15.94 2.66
CA LYS A 101 -14.42 15.79 3.88
C LYS A 101 -13.65 17.08 4.20
N ARG A 102 -13.04 17.71 3.18
CA ARG A 102 -12.35 19.00 3.36
C ARG A 102 -13.31 20.10 3.81
N LYS A 103 -14.49 20.19 3.20
CA LYS A 103 -15.52 21.17 3.58
C LYS A 103 -16.02 20.94 5.00
N GLU A 104 -16.30 19.69 5.35
CA GLU A 104 -16.74 19.29 6.69
C GLU A 104 -15.69 19.63 7.75
N LEU A 105 -14.40 19.40 7.45
CA LEU A 105 -13.30 19.76 8.34
C LEU A 105 -13.23 21.28 8.58
N GLU A 106 -13.36 22.09 7.52
CA GLU A 106 -13.36 23.55 7.65
C GLU A 106 -14.56 24.05 8.47
N GLU A 107 -15.75 23.46 8.26
CA GLU A 107 -16.95 23.77 9.03
C GLU A 107 -16.79 23.38 10.51
N ALA A 108 -16.24 22.20 10.79
CA ALA A 108 -15.96 21.72 12.15
C ALA A 108 -14.95 22.62 12.86
N LYS A 109 -13.87 23.04 12.19
CA LYS A 109 -12.87 23.97 12.73
C LYS A 109 -13.47 25.35 13.03
N LYS A 110 -14.30 25.87 12.13
CA LYS A 110 -15.01 27.12 12.36
C LYS A 110 -15.92 27.01 13.58
N ARG A 111 -16.69 25.93 13.69
CA ARG A 111 -17.58 25.69 14.83
C ARG A 111 -16.79 25.53 16.13
N LEU A 112 -15.65 24.86 16.09
CA LEU A 112 -14.77 24.70 17.25
C LEU A 112 -14.32 26.07 17.78
N ALA A 113 -13.88 26.97 16.89
CA ALA A 113 -13.50 28.33 17.27
C ALA A 113 -14.67 29.15 17.84
N GLU A 114 -15.89 28.96 17.32
CA GLU A 114 -17.09 29.57 17.90
C GLU A 114 -17.38 29.05 19.31
N VAL A 115 -17.28 27.74 19.52
CA VAL A 115 -17.49 27.09 20.84
C VAL A 115 -16.42 27.55 21.84
N ASP A 116 -15.15 27.65 21.42
CA ASP A 116 -14.06 28.17 22.26
C ASP A 116 -14.35 29.60 22.73
N ASN A 117 -14.85 30.45 21.84
CA ASN A 117 -15.25 31.81 22.18
C ASN A 117 -16.47 31.82 23.12
N LEU A 118 -17.46 30.95 22.90
CA LEU A 118 -18.62 30.83 23.80
C LEU A 118 -18.21 30.40 25.20
N ILE A 119 -17.24 29.49 25.33
CA ILE A 119 -16.66 29.09 26.62
C ILE A 119 -16.03 30.32 27.30
N ALA A 120 -15.17 31.06 26.60
CA ALA A 120 -14.51 32.25 27.13
C ALA A 120 -15.52 33.31 27.62
N VAL A 121 -16.53 33.64 26.81
CA VAL A 121 -17.59 34.58 27.17
C VAL A 121 -18.41 34.08 28.36
N THR A 122 -18.64 32.77 28.47
CA THR A 122 -19.37 32.17 29.59
C THR A 122 -18.59 32.30 30.90
N PHE A 123 -17.27 32.17 30.86
CA PHE A 123 -16.39 32.47 32.00
C PHE A 123 -16.43 33.95 32.41
N GLU A 124 -16.37 34.88 31.45
CA GLU A 124 -16.48 36.32 31.75
C GLU A 124 -17.81 36.68 32.41
N LYS A 125 -18.92 36.09 31.94
CA LYS A 125 -20.25 36.29 32.53
C LYS A 125 -20.38 35.71 33.93
N LEU A 126 -19.69 34.61 34.23
CA LEU A 126 -19.59 34.09 35.60
C LEU A 126 -18.80 35.06 36.49
N ALA A 127 -17.63 35.52 36.03
CA ALA A 127 -16.76 36.41 36.80
C ALA A 127 -17.42 37.77 37.13
N THR A 128 -18.29 38.25 36.24
CA THR A 128 -19.07 39.49 36.43
C THR A 128 -20.35 39.29 37.26
N GLY A 129 -20.68 38.05 37.66
CA GLY A 129 -21.87 37.71 38.43
C GLY A 129 -23.18 37.73 37.64
N ILE A 130 -23.11 37.86 36.30
CA ILE A 130 -24.29 37.80 35.41
C ILE A 130 -24.85 36.38 35.37
N LEU A 131 -23.99 35.36 35.43
CA LEU A 131 -24.38 33.95 35.51
C LEU A 131 -24.13 33.40 36.92
N THR A 132 -25.01 32.51 37.38
CA THR A 132 -24.76 31.71 38.57
C THR A 132 -23.85 30.53 38.27
N ASP A 133 -23.17 29.99 39.29
CA ASP A 133 -22.33 28.79 39.17
C ASP A 133 -23.07 27.62 38.52
N GLU A 134 -24.35 27.42 38.84
CA GLU A 134 -25.15 26.32 38.30
C GLU A 134 -25.42 26.51 36.81
N GLN A 135 -25.80 27.72 36.39
CA GLN A 135 -26.01 28.05 34.97
C GLN A 135 -24.70 27.93 34.18
N PHE A 136 -23.59 28.37 34.77
CA PHE A 136 -22.26 28.23 34.18
C PHE A 136 -21.92 26.75 33.97
N ARG A 137 -22.05 25.90 35.00
CA ARG A 137 -21.73 24.46 34.88
C ARG A 137 -22.54 23.79 33.78
N GLN A 138 -23.83 24.08 33.68
CA GLN A 138 -24.69 23.50 32.65
C GLN A 138 -24.30 23.95 31.24
N LEU A 139 -24.08 25.25 31.02
CA LEU A 139 -23.69 25.77 29.70
C LEU A 139 -22.29 25.29 29.30
N ASN A 140 -21.33 25.44 30.21
CA ASN A 140 -19.95 25.06 29.97
C ASN A 140 -19.81 23.55 29.74
N GLY A 141 -20.55 22.72 30.47
CA GLY A 141 -20.59 21.28 30.24
C GLY A 141 -21.00 20.92 28.82
N ARG A 142 -22.10 21.52 28.32
CA ARG A 142 -22.57 21.32 26.94
C ARG A 142 -21.56 21.77 25.89
N TYR A 143 -20.91 22.92 26.11
CA TYR A 143 -19.89 23.41 25.19
C TYR A 143 -18.64 22.54 25.17
N LEU A 144 -18.20 22.03 26.33
CA LEU A 144 -17.07 21.10 26.40
C LEU A 144 -17.39 19.76 25.71
N GLU A 145 -18.59 19.23 25.89
CA GLU A 145 -19.05 18.02 25.16
C GLU A 145 -19.06 18.24 23.64
N GLU A 146 -19.58 19.37 23.18
CA GLU A 146 -19.57 19.74 21.76
C GLU A 146 -18.14 19.91 21.23
N GLN A 147 -17.27 20.57 21.99
CA GLN A 147 -15.87 20.78 21.65
C GLN A 147 -15.13 19.45 21.47
N GLU A 148 -15.27 18.51 22.40
CA GLU A 148 -14.63 17.19 22.31
C GLU A 148 -15.15 16.38 21.12
N THR A 149 -16.46 16.44 20.85
CA THR A 149 -17.05 15.79 19.67
C THR A 149 -16.48 16.36 18.37
N LEU A 150 -16.36 17.68 18.27
CA LEU A 150 -15.81 18.36 17.09
C LEU A 150 -14.31 18.08 16.89
N LYS A 151 -13.53 18.02 17.97
CA LYS A 151 -12.11 17.65 17.91
C LYS A 151 -11.93 16.21 17.42
N GLY A 152 -12.69 15.26 17.98
CA GLY A 152 -12.66 13.86 17.55
C GLY A 152 -12.98 13.73 16.07
N ARG A 153 -14.06 14.37 15.61
CA ARG A 153 -14.46 14.36 14.21
C ARG A 153 -13.43 15.01 13.29
N SER A 154 -12.85 16.13 13.71
CA SER A 154 -11.80 16.81 12.94
C SER A 154 -10.55 15.94 12.78
N ALA A 155 -10.14 15.25 13.84
CA ALA A 155 -9.00 14.33 13.79
C ALA A 155 -9.24 13.14 12.85
N GLU A 156 -10.45 12.57 12.85
CA GLU A 156 -10.83 11.51 11.89
C GLU A 156 -10.76 12.00 10.43
N LEU A 157 -11.31 13.19 10.16
CA LEU A 157 -11.29 13.80 8.83
C LEU A 157 -9.85 14.09 8.38
N GLU A 158 -9.01 14.64 9.25
CA GLU A 158 -7.60 14.91 8.98
C GLU A 158 -6.81 13.64 8.69
N ALA A 159 -7.00 12.58 9.49
CA ALA A 159 -6.34 11.30 9.28
C ALA A 159 -6.74 10.68 7.92
N GLY A 160 -8.02 10.77 7.55
CA GLY A 160 -8.51 10.34 6.25
C GLY A 160 -7.84 11.11 5.10
N LEU A 161 -7.81 12.44 5.17
CA LEU A 161 -7.19 13.30 4.15
C LEU A 161 -5.67 13.08 4.05
N ALA A 162 -4.98 12.87 5.18
CA ALA A 162 -3.55 12.59 5.21
C ALA A 162 -3.21 11.28 4.51
N LYS A 163 -4.00 10.23 4.72
CA LYS A 163 -3.81 8.93 4.05
C LYS A 163 -3.87 9.08 2.53
N GLU A 164 -4.82 9.85 2.01
CA GLU A 164 -4.96 10.08 0.58
C GLU A 164 -3.80 10.90 0.00
N GLN A 165 -3.30 11.89 0.76
CA GLN A 165 -2.10 12.62 0.40
C GLN A 165 -0.86 11.71 0.37
N ASP A 166 -0.76 10.77 1.30
CA ASP A 166 0.32 9.78 1.33
C ASP A 166 0.30 8.85 0.12
N GLU A 167 -0.88 8.45 -0.37
CA GLU A 167 -1.02 7.70 -1.62
C GLU A 167 -0.46 8.48 -2.82
N LEU A 168 -0.75 9.77 -2.94
CA LEU A 168 -0.19 10.62 -3.99
C LEU A 168 1.33 10.79 -3.84
N ASN A 169 1.82 10.99 -2.61
CA ASN A 169 3.25 11.08 -2.32
C ASN A 169 3.98 9.77 -2.68
N ASN A 170 3.33 8.62 -2.47
CA ASN A 170 3.85 7.31 -2.81
C ASN A 170 4.00 7.13 -4.33
N ILE A 171 3.05 7.61 -5.14
CA ILE A 171 3.21 7.64 -6.60
C ILE A 171 4.44 8.46 -6.99
N GLY A 172 4.63 9.64 -6.38
CA GLY A 172 5.81 10.48 -6.61
C GLY A 172 7.13 9.76 -6.27
N LYS A 173 7.18 9.06 -5.13
CA LYS A 173 8.35 8.25 -4.74
C LYS A 173 8.65 7.15 -5.76
N PHE A 174 7.62 6.48 -6.28
CA PHE A 174 7.80 5.46 -7.31
C PHE A 174 8.35 6.05 -8.61
N LEU A 175 7.84 7.18 -9.06
CA LEU A 175 8.35 7.85 -10.25
C LEU A 175 9.82 8.26 -10.10
N ALA A 176 10.23 8.69 -8.91
CA ALA A 176 11.65 8.95 -8.63
C ALA A 176 12.52 7.69 -8.76
N ILE A 177 12.01 6.50 -8.40
CA ILE A 177 12.70 5.23 -8.63
C ILE A 177 12.81 4.95 -10.14
N VAL A 178 11.73 5.13 -10.90
CA VAL A 178 11.73 4.97 -12.37
C VAL A 178 12.76 5.89 -13.04
N ASP A 179 12.86 7.14 -12.57
CA ASP A 179 13.79 8.13 -13.13
C ASP A 179 15.26 7.80 -12.84
N ARG A 180 15.56 7.11 -11.73
CA ARG A 180 16.92 6.60 -11.45
C ARG A 180 17.34 5.45 -12.36
N HIS A 181 16.37 4.68 -12.87
CA HIS A 181 16.61 3.46 -13.65
C HIS A 181 16.10 3.59 -15.08
N ILE A 182 16.81 4.40 -15.89
CA ILE A 182 16.44 4.73 -17.28
C ILE A 182 16.35 3.47 -18.16
N GLU A 183 17.24 2.49 -17.97
CA GLU A 183 17.17 1.22 -18.69
C GLU A 183 17.50 0.06 -17.75
N VAL A 184 16.50 -0.76 -17.45
CA VAL A 184 16.66 -1.97 -16.63
C VAL A 184 16.86 -3.14 -17.57
N THR A 185 18.10 -3.47 -17.91
CA THR A 185 18.45 -4.59 -18.80
C THR A 185 18.54 -5.92 -18.04
N GLU A 186 18.96 -5.87 -16.78
CA GLU A 186 19.13 -7.04 -15.92
C GLU A 186 18.52 -6.80 -14.54
N LEU A 187 17.97 -7.87 -13.96
CA LEU A 187 17.42 -7.82 -12.62
C LEU A 187 18.55 -7.98 -11.59
N THR A 188 18.90 -6.92 -10.88
CA THR A 188 19.85 -6.96 -9.76
C THR A 188 19.11 -7.02 -8.42
N PRO A 189 19.75 -7.46 -7.31
CA PRO A 189 19.12 -7.43 -5.99
C PRO A 189 18.70 -6.03 -5.56
N ASP A 190 19.46 -4.99 -5.96
CA ASP A 190 19.15 -3.59 -5.65
C ASP A 190 17.91 -3.11 -6.39
N ILE A 191 17.85 -3.33 -7.71
CA ILE A 191 16.68 -3.00 -8.53
C ILE A 191 15.44 -3.71 -7.99
N LEU A 192 15.56 -5.00 -7.68
CA LEU A 192 14.45 -5.76 -7.15
C LEU A 192 13.95 -5.18 -5.81
N ARG A 193 14.84 -4.80 -4.89
CA ARG A 193 14.47 -4.17 -3.61
C ARG A 193 13.82 -2.81 -3.79
N GLU A 194 14.29 -2.02 -4.74
CA GLU A 194 13.74 -0.69 -5.00
C GLU A 194 12.35 -0.77 -5.63
N PHE A 195 12.14 -1.68 -6.58
CA PHE A 195 10.89 -1.75 -7.32
C PHE A 195 9.82 -2.63 -6.68
N VAL A 196 10.20 -3.75 -6.07
CA VAL A 196 9.25 -4.82 -5.71
C VAL A 196 9.11 -4.93 -4.20
N HIS A 197 7.87 -4.82 -3.72
CA HIS A 197 7.51 -5.08 -2.33
C HIS A 197 7.42 -6.59 -2.07
N HIS A 198 6.62 -7.29 -2.88
CA HIS A 198 6.48 -8.75 -2.82
C HIS A 198 5.99 -9.32 -4.14
N ILE A 199 6.08 -10.64 -4.31
CA ILE A 199 5.61 -11.33 -5.51
C ILE A 199 4.68 -12.45 -5.09
N THR A 200 3.41 -12.41 -5.49
CA THR A 200 2.44 -13.48 -5.18
C THR A 200 2.45 -14.50 -6.31
N VAL A 201 2.55 -15.79 -5.97
CA VAL A 201 2.54 -16.87 -6.95
C VAL A 201 1.30 -17.72 -6.69
N HIS A 202 0.44 -17.80 -7.70
CA HIS A 202 -0.82 -18.50 -7.57
C HIS A 202 -0.66 -19.98 -7.88
N GLU A 203 -1.70 -20.74 -7.57
CA GLU A 203 -1.81 -22.12 -8.04
C GLU A 203 -1.82 -22.17 -9.56
N ARG A 204 -1.22 -23.22 -10.12
CA ARG A 204 -1.27 -23.46 -11.57
C ARG A 204 -2.68 -23.88 -12.00
N ASP A 205 -3.02 -23.64 -13.25
CA ASP A 205 -4.22 -24.23 -13.84
C ASP A 205 -4.00 -25.73 -14.19
N GLY A 206 -4.79 -26.59 -13.55
CA GLY A 206 -4.84 -28.01 -13.86
C GLY A 206 -3.87 -28.93 -13.09
N ALA A 207 -3.96 -30.22 -13.43
CA ALA A 207 -3.34 -31.31 -12.66
C ALA A 207 -1.80 -31.26 -12.70
N TYR A 208 -1.17 -31.75 -11.62
CA TYR A 208 0.29 -31.68 -11.41
C TYR A 208 1.15 -32.24 -12.55
N LYS A 209 0.63 -33.18 -13.33
CA LYS A 209 1.36 -33.87 -14.40
C LYS A 209 1.08 -33.31 -15.80
N LYS A 210 0.33 -32.22 -15.94
CA LYS A 210 0.04 -31.63 -17.25
C LYS A 210 1.30 -30.95 -17.80
N LYS A 211 1.65 -31.27 -19.05
CA LYS A 211 2.84 -30.74 -19.73
C LYS A 211 2.76 -29.22 -19.98
N PHE A 212 1.56 -28.70 -20.18
CA PHE A 212 1.28 -27.29 -20.38
C PHE A 212 0.35 -26.80 -19.26
N TYR A 213 0.83 -25.84 -18.50
CA TYR A 213 0.08 -25.15 -17.46
C TYR A 213 0.42 -23.65 -17.54
N SER A 214 -0.56 -22.83 -17.22
CA SER A 214 -0.49 -21.44 -16.84
C SER A 214 -0.37 -21.32 -15.32
N GLN A 215 0.42 -20.35 -14.88
CA GLN A 215 0.54 -20.02 -13.47
C GLN A 215 0.59 -18.50 -13.36
N GLN A 216 -0.38 -17.94 -12.65
CA GLN A 216 -0.43 -16.49 -12.44
C GLN A 216 0.65 -16.08 -11.43
N VAL A 217 1.33 -14.99 -11.73
CA VAL A 217 2.32 -14.35 -10.86
C VAL A 217 2.00 -12.87 -10.80
N ASP A 218 1.69 -12.38 -9.61
CA ASP A 218 1.39 -10.96 -9.39
C ASP A 218 2.61 -10.30 -8.73
N ILE A 219 3.06 -9.19 -9.32
CA ILE A 219 4.18 -8.41 -8.79
C ILE A 219 3.62 -7.17 -8.14
N CYS A 220 3.84 -7.06 -6.83
CA CYS A 220 3.45 -5.90 -6.04
C CYS A 220 4.63 -4.95 -5.97
N PHE A 221 4.48 -3.76 -6.56
CA PHE A 221 5.51 -2.74 -6.57
C PHE A 221 5.50 -1.93 -5.27
N ASN A 222 6.68 -1.48 -4.86
CA ASN A 222 6.80 -0.52 -3.77
C ASN A 222 6.00 0.74 -4.09
N HIS A 223 5.34 1.30 -3.08
CA HIS A 223 4.54 2.52 -3.14
C HIS A 223 3.23 2.47 -3.95
N ILE A 224 3.17 1.74 -5.06
CA ILE A 224 2.01 1.74 -5.97
C ILE A 224 1.22 0.43 -5.99
N GLY A 225 1.71 -0.62 -5.32
CA GLY A 225 1.03 -1.90 -5.23
C GLY A 225 1.04 -2.68 -6.55
N THR A 226 0.01 -3.49 -6.79
CA THR A 226 -0.11 -4.30 -8.00
C THR A 226 -0.81 -3.50 -9.11
N ILE A 227 -0.20 -3.45 -10.29
CA ILE A 227 -0.82 -2.87 -11.50
C ILE A 227 -1.47 -4.02 -12.28
N GLN A 228 -2.75 -3.87 -12.63
CA GLN A 228 -3.51 -4.83 -13.44
C GLN A 228 -3.45 -4.46 -14.93
#